data_AF-A0A147J8N0-F1
#
_entry.id   AF-A0A147J8N0-F1
#
_cell.length_a   1.000
_cell.length_b   1.000
_cell.length_c   1.000
_cell.angle_alpha   90.00
_cell.angle_beta   90.00
_cell.angle_gamma   90.00
#
_symmetry.space_group_name_H-M   'P 1'
#
loop_
_entity.id
_entity.type
_entity.pdbx_description
1 polymer ?
#
loop_
_entity_poly.entity_id
_entity_poly.type
_entity_poly.pdbx_seq_one_letter_code
_entity_poly.pdbx_strand_id
1 'polypeptide(L)' 'MTDIATIMRTSAVIPVLVIDDAATAKPLAEALVAGGLKVLEVTLRTPAALEAMA' A
#
# COMPACT_ATOMS: atom_id res chain seq x y z
N MET A 1 2.56 -15.58 10.75
CA MET A 1 3.04 -14.27 10.25
C MET A 1 3.90 -14.54 9.03
N THR A 2 3.68 -13.85 7.93
CA THR A 2 4.41 -14.07 6.67
C THR A 2 5.80 -13.46 6.78
N ASP A 3 6.85 -14.17 6.35
CA ASP A 3 8.20 -13.58 6.31
C ASP A 3 8.32 -12.55 5.18
N ILE A 4 9.33 -11.67 5.28
CA ILE A 4 9.53 -10.61 4.28
C ILE A 4 9.83 -11.19 2.89
N ALA A 5 10.53 -12.32 2.83
CA ALA A 5 10.88 -12.98 1.58
C ALA A 5 9.63 -13.42 0.80
N THR A 6 8.58 -13.86 1.50
CA THR A 6 7.30 -14.24 0.91
C THR A 6 6.52 -13.00 0.43
N ILE A 7 6.56 -11.89 1.17
CA ILE A 7 5.97 -10.61 0.72
C ILE A 7 6.63 -10.14 -0.59
N MET A 8 7.96 -10.13 -0.66
CA MET A 8 8.73 -9.71 -1.83
C MET A 8 8.45 -10.56 -3.08
N ARG A 9 8.03 -11.82 -2.91
CA ARG A 9 7.68 -12.73 -4.02
C ARG A 9 6.22 -12.60 -4.50
N THR A 10 5.42 -11.72 -3.90
CA THR A 10 3.97 -11.61 -4.19
C THR A 10 3.70 -10.82 -5.48
N SER A 11 4.51 -9.83 -5.81
CA SER A 11 4.32 -8.95 -6.97
C SER A 11 5.69 -8.51 -7.51
N ALA A 12 5.80 -8.30 -8.83
CA ALA A 12 7.05 -7.87 -9.46
C ALA A 12 7.49 -6.46 -9.02
N VAL A 13 6.53 -5.65 -8.56
CA VAL A 13 6.73 -4.28 -8.07
C VAL A 13 5.95 -4.10 -6.78
N ILE A 14 6.53 -3.35 -5.83
CA ILE A 14 5.86 -2.89 -4.62
C ILE A 14 5.71 -1.36 -4.74
N PRO A 15 4.49 -0.82 -4.90
CA PRO A 15 4.26 0.61 -4.88
C PRO A 15 4.62 1.21 -3.52
N VAL A 16 5.43 2.26 -3.53
CA VAL A 16 5.80 3.05 -2.35
C VAL A 16 4.95 4.31 -2.35
N LEU A 17 3.94 4.33 -1.47
CA LEU A 17 2.86 5.31 -1.46
C LEU A 17 3.13 6.44 -0.47
N VAL A 18 2.88 7.66 -0.92
CA VAL A 18 2.75 8.85 -0.07
C VAL A 18 1.27 9.24 -0.11
N ILE A 19 0.59 9.24 1.04
CA ILE A 19 -0.84 9.50 1.13
C ILE A 19 -1.08 10.83 1.82
N ASP A 20 -1.45 11.86 1.08
CA ASP A 20 -1.73 13.18 1.65
C ASP A 20 -3.14 13.29 2.27
N ASP A 21 -4.09 12.48 1.76
CA ASP A 21 -5.48 12.44 2.22
C ASP A 21 -5.95 10.98 2.38
N ALA A 22 -6.33 10.60 3.61
CA ALA A 22 -6.78 9.26 3.95
C ALA A 22 -8.03 8.84 3.15
N ALA A 23 -8.89 9.79 2.74
CA ALA A 23 -10.07 9.49 1.93
C ALA A 23 -9.72 8.90 0.55
N THR A 24 -8.50 9.16 0.06
CA THR A 24 -8.01 8.62 -1.22
C THR A 24 -7.42 7.21 -1.10
N ALA A 25 -7.10 6.75 0.12
CA ALA A 25 -6.33 5.53 0.33
C ALA A 25 -7.05 4.27 -0.16
N LYS A 26 -8.33 4.13 0.19
CA LYS A 26 -9.13 2.94 -0.19
C LYS A 26 -9.34 2.83 -1.71
N PRO A 27 -9.84 3.86 -2.42
CA PRO A 27 -9.99 3.78 -3.87
C PRO A 27 -8.66 3.51 -4.60
N LEU A 28 -7.55 4.10 -4.13
CA LEU A 28 -6.22 3.85 -4.67
C LEU A 28 -5.79 2.40 -4.47
N ALA A 29 -5.95 1.86 -3.25
CA ALA A 29 -5.60 0.48 -2.94
C ALA A 29 -6.42 -0.51 -3.78
N GLU A 30 -7.73 -0.30 -3.91
CA GLU A 30 -8.61 -1.12 -4.75
C GLU A 30 -8.17 -1.11 -6.22
N ALA A 31 -7.81 0.06 -6.76
CA ALA A 31 -7.31 0.17 -8.13
C ALA A 31 -5.98 -0.56 -8.35
N LEU A 32 -5.03 -0.41 -7.42
CA LEU A 32 -3.73 -1.10 -7.50
C LEU A 32 -3.88 -2.62 -7.39
N VAL A 33 -4.75 -3.09 -6.50
CA VAL A 33 -5.07 -4.52 -6.35
C VAL A 33 -5.74 -5.06 -7.61
N ALA A 34 -6.68 -4.32 -8.21
CA ALA A 34 -7.31 -4.68 -9.49
C ALA A 34 -6.27 -4.75 -10.63
N GLY A 35 -5.23 -3.91 -10.58
CA GLY A 35 -4.07 -3.95 -11.47
C GLY A 35 -3.06 -5.06 -11.19
N GLY A 36 -3.30 -5.90 -10.18
CA GLY A 36 -2.45 -7.05 -9.83
C GLY A 36 -1.36 -6.77 -8.79
N LEU A 37 -1.31 -5.57 -8.21
CA LEU A 37 -0.34 -5.18 -7.19
C LEU A 37 -0.95 -5.39 -5.81
N LYS A 38 -0.62 -6.54 -5.19
CA LYS A 38 -1.27 -6.99 -3.95
C LYS A 38 -0.54 -6.57 -2.67
N VAL A 39 0.69 -6.08 -2.80
CA VAL A 39 1.50 -5.57 -1.70
C VAL A 39 1.73 -4.08 -1.92
N LEU A 40 1.30 -3.27 -0.97
CA LEU A 40 1.37 -1.81 -1.02
C LEU A 40 2.16 -1.31 0.20
N GLU A 41 3.18 -0.49 -0.01
CA GLU A 41 3.96 0.13 1.06
C GLU A 41 3.45 1.54 1.30
N VAL A 42 2.82 1.80 2.45
CA VAL A 42 2.42 3.15 2.86
C VAL A 42 3.55 3.77 3.67
N THR A 43 4.12 4.88 3.17
CA THR A 43 5.19 5.58 3.86
C THR A 43 4.64 6.48 4.97
N LEU A 44 5.33 6.56 6.10
CA LEU A 44 4.99 7.46 7.21
C LEU A 44 5.49 8.89 6.99
N ARG A 45 5.34 9.41 5.76
CA ARG A 45 5.84 10.74 5.36
C ARG A 45 4.79 11.85 5.50
N THR A 46 3.54 11.49 5.80
CA THR A 46 2.41 12.40 5.96
C THR A 46 1.65 12.08 7.24
N PRO A 47 0.96 13.05 7.86
CA PRO A 47 0.12 12.80 9.02
C PRO A 47 -1.02 11.80 8.76
N ALA A 48 -1.53 11.76 7.52
CA ALA A 48 -2.63 10.88 7.12
C ALA A 48 -2.22 9.40 6.94
N ALA A 49 -0.93 9.07 6.96
CA ALA A 49 -0.45 7.72 6.62
C ALA A 49 -1.02 6.61 7.52
N LEU A 50 -1.18 6.87 8.83
CA LEU A 50 -1.76 5.88 9.75
C LEU A 50 -3.28 5.77 9.59
N GLU A 51 -3.96 6.89 9.36
CA GLU A 51 -5.40 6.91 9.09
C GLU A 51 -5.74 6.16 7.79
N ALA A 52 -4.86 6.25 6.79
CA ALA A 52 -4.97 5.52 5.53
C ALA A 52 -4.92 3.98 5.68
N MET A 53 -4.46 3.46 6.82
CA MET A 53 -4.36 2.02 7.10
C MET A 53 -5.36 1.53 8.16
N ALA A 54 -6.20 2.41 8.69
CA ALA A 54 -7.22 2.10 9.70
C ALA A 54 -8.46 1.45 9.08
#